data_AF-A0A1W0XAL0-F1
#
_entry.id   AF-A0A1W0XAL0-F1
#
_cell.length_a   1.000
_cell.length_b   1.000
_cell.length_c   1.000
_cell.angle_alpha   90.00
_cell.angle_beta   90.00
_cell.angle_gamma   90.00
#
_symmetry.space_group_name_H-M   'P 1'
#
loop_
_entity.id
_entity.type
_entity.pdbx_description
1 polymer ?
#
loop_
_entity_poly.entity_id
_entity_poly.type
_entity_poly.pdbx_seq_one_letter_code
_entity_poly.pdbx_strand_id
1 'polypeptide(L)'
;MARELKKILNQRIGLSAVIDEISFEEKFANGFLLGEILSKFGLQPDFAFFQDLQDEETKIRNFARIIAALEDVDMILPFPDVQKIMQACLHI
;
A
#
# COMPACT_ATOMS: atom_id res chain seq x y z
N MET A 1 -0.98 10.24 17.75
CA MET A 1 -0.29 9.28 16.87
C MET A 1 -0.74 9.44 15.41
N ALA A 2 -2.01 9.23 15.07
CA ALA A 2 -2.53 9.34 13.70
C ALA A 2 -2.27 10.69 13.01
N ARG A 3 -2.40 11.82 13.72
CA ARG A 3 -2.09 13.16 13.18
C ARG A 3 -0.65 13.31 12.68
N GLU A 4 0.30 12.79 13.45
CA GLU A 4 1.73 12.91 13.12
C GLU A 4 2.10 11.97 11.98
N LEU A 5 1.52 10.76 11.92
CA LEU A 5 1.69 9.85 10.78
C LEU A 5 1.23 10.50 9.47
N LYS A 6 0.06 11.15 9.46
CA LYS A 6 -0.43 11.88 8.27
C LYS A 6 0.51 13.00 7.83
N LYS A 7 1.05 13.78 8.77
CA LYS A 7 2.05 14.81 8.43
C LYS A 7 3.27 14.19 7.78
N ILE A 8 3.76 13.06 8.29
CA ILE A 8 4.89 12.35 7.69
C ILE A 8 4.53 11.89 6.27
N LEU A 9 3.39 11.23 6.08
CA LEU A 9 2.94 10.74 4.77
C LEU A 9 2.77 11.89 3.76
N ASN A 10 2.06 12.95 4.13
CA ASN A 10 1.74 14.05 3.22
C ASN A 10 2.91 15.01 2.98
N GLN A 11 3.69 15.34 4.02
CA GLN A 11 4.69 16.42 3.94
C GLN A 11 6.13 15.93 3.79
N ARG A 12 6.47 14.77 4.37
CA ARG A 12 7.84 14.25 4.32
C ARG A 12 8.02 13.22 3.21
N ILE A 13 7.10 12.27 3.10
CA ILE A 13 7.11 11.25 2.04
C ILE A 13 6.57 11.86 0.75
N GLY A 14 5.52 12.69 0.85
CA GLY A 14 4.98 13.43 -0.28
C GLY A 14 4.28 12.50 -1.26
N LEU A 15 3.27 11.79 -0.78
CA LEU A 15 2.45 10.89 -1.60
C LEU A 15 1.68 11.66 -2.67
N SER A 16 1.32 10.95 -3.74
CA SER A 16 0.52 11.45 -4.85
C SER A 16 -0.92 11.83 -4.44
N ALA A 17 -1.43 11.21 -3.37
CA ALA A 17 -2.72 11.53 -2.76
C ALA A 17 -2.56 12.15 -1.36
N VAL A 18 -3.39 13.16 -1.05
CA VAL A 18 -3.47 13.76 0.29
C VAL A 18 -4.26 12.84 1.21
N ILE A 19 -3.65 12.38 2.30
CA ILE A 19 -4.32 11.56 3.31
C ILE A 19 -5.09 12.45 4.30
N ASP A 20 -6.41 12.27 4.37
CA ASP A 20 -7.31 12.93 5.33
C ASP A 20 -7.83 11.92 6.39
N GLU A 21 -8.65 12.38 7.34
CA GLU A 21 -9.15 11.56 8.47
C GLU A 21 -10.25 10.57 8.09
N ILE A 22 -10.95 10.82 6.98
CA ILE A 22 -12.19 10.11 6.65
C ILE A 22 -11.88 8.92 5.75
N SER A 23 -10.85 9.04 4.90
CA SER A 23 -10.58 8.12 3.80
C SER A 23 -9.25 7.38 3.93
N PHE A 24 -8.67 7.25 5.13
CA PHE A 24 -7.37 6.58 5.28
C PHE A 24 -7.42 5.14 4.75
N GLU A 25 -8.39 4.34 5.21
CA GLU A 25 -8.50 2.94 4.81
C GLU A 25 -8.80 2.82 3.31
N GLU A 26 -9.75 3.61 2.80
CA GLU A 26 -10.12 3.67 1.39
C GLU A 26 -8.94 4.04 0.47
N LYS A 27 -8.14 5.04 0.85
CA LYS A 27 -6.97 5.48 0.06
C LYS A 27 -5.86 4.45 0.02
N PHE A 28 -5.77 3.57 1.00
CA PHE A 28 -4.78 2.51 1.06
C PHE A 28 -5.32 1.15 0.59
N ALA A 29 -6.64 1.02 0.40
CA ALA A 29 -7.32 -0.24 0.11
C ALA A 29 -6.92 -0.89 -1.23
N ASN A 30 -6.48 -0.11 -2.22
CA ASN A 30 -6.00 -0.67 -3.48
C ASN A 30 -4.49 -0.96 -3.50
N GLY A 31 -3.77 -0.65 -2.41
CA GLY A 31 -2.33 -0.85 -2.29
C GLY A 31 -1.47 0.11 -3.11
N PHE A 32 -2.03 1.03 -3.91
CA PHE A 32 -1.24 1.96 -4.72
C PHE A 32 -0.34 2.86 -3.87
N LEU A 33 -0.90 3.48 -2.83
CA LEU A 33 -0.13 4.35 -1.93
C LEU A 33 0.88 3.58 -1.07
N LEU A 34 0.63 2.31 -0.77
CA LEU A 34 1.64 1.46 -0.13
C LEU A 34 2.83 1.20 -1.07
N GLY A 35 2.55 0.87 -2.33
CA GLY A 35 3.57 0.75 -3.36
C GLY A 35 4.37 2.05 -3.53
N GLU A 36 3.70 3.20 -3.48
CA GLU A 36 4.35 4.50 -3.60
C GLU A 36 5.31 4.78 -2.43
N ILE A 37 4.88 4.45 -1.20
CA ILE A 37 5.73 4.53 -0.01
C ILE A 37 6.98 3.67 -0.21
N LEU A 38 6.81 2.38 -0.54
CA LEU A 38 7.93 1.45 -0.74
C LEU A 38 8.87 1.93 -1.85
N SER A 39 8.32 2.45 -2.96
CA SER A 39 9.10 2.99 -4.07
C SER A 39 9.97 4.19 -3.65
N LYS A 40 9.42 5.11 -2.84
CA LYS A 40 10.15 6.26 -2.30
C LYS A 40 11.31 5.88 -1.37
N PHE A 41 11.27 4.68 -0.77
CA PHE A 41 12.37 4.11 0.01
C PHE A 41 13.25 3.14 -0.80
N GLY A 42 13.04 3.01 -2.11
CA GLY A 42 13.82 2.14 -2.99
C GLY A 42 13.50 0.65 -2.87
N LEU A 43 12.37 0.29 -2.26
CA LEU A 43 11.94 -1.10 -2.03
C LEU A 43 10.98 -1.62 -3.11
N GLN A 44 10.37 -0.74 -3.90
CA GLN A 44 9.47 -1.12 -5.01
C GLN A 44 10.00 -0.59 -6.35
N PRO A 45 10.99 -1.25 -6.97
CA PRO A 45 11.57 -0.81 -8.24
C PRO A 45 10.60 -0.92 -9.43
N ASP A 46 9.61 -1.80 -9.32
CA ASP A 46 8.60 -2.09 -10.34
C ASP A 46 7.30 -1.29 -10.11
N PHE A 47 7.36 -0.19 -9.34
CA PHE A 47 6.20 0.66 -9.03
C PHE A 47 5.45 1.17 -10.27
N ALA A 48 6.13 1.28 -11.41
CA ALA A 48 5.51 1.65 -12.69
C ALA A 48 4.38 0.69 -13.15
N PHE A 49 4.30 -0.53 -12.59
CA PHE A 49 3.22 -1.48 -12.89
C PHE A 49 2.04 -1.40 -11.92
N PHE A 50 2.11 -0.55 -10.90
CA PHE A 50 0.98 -0.30 -10.00
C PHE A 50 -0.08 0.51 -10.74
N GLN A 51 -1.34 0.22 -10.42
CA GLN A 51 -2.48 0.96 -10.95
C GLN A 51 -3.30 1.53 -9.80
N ASP A 52 -3.74 2.78 -9.93
CA ASP A 52 -4.63 3.44 -8.97
C ASP A 52 -6.09 3.26 -9.40
N LEU A 53 -6.54 2.00 -9.37
CA LEU A 53 -7.92 1.60 -9.66
C LEU A 53 -8.47 0.81 -8.47
N GLN A 54 -9.78 0.86 -8.28
CA GLN A 54 -10.45 0.22 -7.15
C GLN A 54 -11.03 -1.17 -7.49
N ASP A 55 -10.79 -1.68 -8.70
CA ASP A 55 -11.25 -3.02 -9.09
C ASP A 55 -10.43 -4.12 -8.39
N GLU A 56 -11.07 -5.26 -8.14
CA GLU A 56 -10.49 -6.38 -7.39
C GLU A 56 -9.17 -6.89 -8.00
N GLU A 57 -9.08 -6.94 -9.33
CA GLU A 57 -7.89 -7.43 -10.02
C GLU A 57 -6.68 -6.52 -9.75
N THR A 58 -6.89 -5.21 -9.81
CA THR A 58 -5.86 -4.21 -9.46
C THR A 58 -5.41 -4.36 -8.01
N LYS A 59 -6.35 -4.51 -7.06
CA LYS A 59 -6.01 -4.72 -5.65
C LYS A 59 -5.12 -5.95 -5.46
N ILE A 60 -5.51 -7.09 -6.03
CA ILE A 60 -4.75 -8.34 -5.97
C ILE A 60 -3.34 -8.15 -6.54
N ARG A 61 -3.24 -7.53 -7.73
CA ARG A 61 -1.96 -7.31 -8.41
C ARG A 61 -1.03 -6.35 -7.66
N ASN A 62 -1.56 -5.29 -7.06
CA ASN A 62 -0.78 -4.34 -6.27
C ASN A 62 -0.28 -5.02 -4.98
N PHE A 63 -1.15 -5.71 -4.24
CA PHE A 63 -0.74 -6.40 -3.00
C PHE A 63 0.24 -7.54 -3.25
N ALA A 64 0.09 -8.30 -4.34
CA ALA A 64 1.06 -9.34 -4.70
C ALA A 64 2.49 -8.76 -4.88
N ARG A 65 2.60 -7.57 -5.50
CA ARG A 65 3.88 -6.87 -5.68
C ARG A 65 4.45 -6.35 -4.36
N ILE A 66 3.59 -5.82 -3.48
CA ILE A 66 3.98 -5.37 -2.15
C ILE A 66 4.54 -6.55 -1.35
N ILE A 67 3.84 -7.69 -1.34
CA ILE A 67 4.26 -8.87 -0.59
C ILE A 67 5.63 -9.36 -1.10
N ALA A 68 5.81 -9.45 -2.42
CA ALA A 68 7.10 -9.83 -3.00
C ALA A 68 8.23 -8.87 -2.57
N ALA A 69 7.99 -7.55 -2.58
CA ALA A 69 8.97 -6.56 -2.12
C ALA A 69 9.32 -6.69 -0.62
N LEU A 70 8.37 -7.11 0.21
CA LEU A 70 8.62 -7.37 1.64
C LEU A 70 9.43 -8.64 1.85
N GLU A 71 9.17 -9.69 1.07
CA GLU A 71 9.95 -10.93 1.09
C GLU A 71 11.41 -10.70 0.69
N ASP A 72 11.69 -9.81 -0.26
CA ASP A 72 13.05 -9.43 -0.69
C ASP A 72 13.89 -8.78 0.43
N VAL A 73 13.25 -8.22 1.46
CA VAL A 73 13.92 -7.63 2.63
C VAL A 73 13.80 -8.49 3.89
N ASP A 74 13.57 -9.79 3.72
CA ASP A 74 13.37 -10.78 4.79
C ASP A 74 12.19 -10.46 5.72
N MET A 75 11.26 -9.61 5.29
CA MET A 75 10.00 -9.33 5.99
C MET A 75 8.92 -10.29 5.53
N ILE A 76 9.04 -11.55 5.95
CA ILE A 76 8.10 -12.61 5.58
C ILE A 76 6.78 -12.42 6.35
N LEU A 77 5.71 -12.18 5.61
CA LEU A 77 4.36 -12.18 6.16
C LEU A 77 3.81 -13.62 6.20
N PRO A 78 3.31 -14.11 7.35
CA PRO A 78 2.65 -15.41 7.40
C PRO A 78 1.48 -15.46 6.41
N PHE A 79 1.34 -16.58 5.70
CA PHE A 79 0.27 -16.77 4.72
C PHE A 79 -1.15 -16.44 5.24
N PRO A 80 -1.52 -16.77 6.50
CA PRO A 80 -2.82 -16.35 7.05
C PRO A 80 -3.02 -14.83 7.12
N ASP A 81 -1.96 -14.06 7.33
CA ASP A 81 -2.05 -12.60 7.43
C ASP A 81 -2.10 -11.97 6.04
N VAL A 82 -1.38 -12.53 5.07
CA VAL A 82 -1.54 -12.18 3.64
C VAL A 82 -2.99 -12.36 3.21
N GLN A 83 -3.60 -13.50 3.51
CA GLN A 83 -5.00 -13.76 3.17
C GLN A 83 -5.96 -12.76 3.82
N LYS A 84 -5.75 -12.42 5.10
CA LYS A 84 -6.58 -11.42 5.79
C LYS A 84 -6.49 -10.04 5.16
N ILE A 85 -5.28 -9.60 4.82
CA ILE A 85 -5.07 -8.29 4.17
C ILE A 85 -5.77 -8.26 2.82
N MET A 86 -5.55 -9.29 1.99
CA MET A 86 -6.19 -9.37 0.68
C MET A 86 -7.72 -9.37 0.80
N GLN A 87 -8.29 -10.16 1.70
CA GLN A 87 -9.74 -10.21 1.91
C GLN A 87 -10.31 -8.88 2.45
N ALA A 88 -9.65 -8.26 3.42
CA ALA A 88 -10.09 -6.98 3.97
C ALA A 88 -10.12 -5.89 2.88
N CYS A 89 -9.10 -5.84 2.03
CA CYS A 89 -9.00 -4.85 0.96
C CYS A 89 -9.99 -5.08 -0.18
N LEU A 90 -10.43 -6.31 -0.44
CA LEU A 90 -11.48 -6.59 -1.43
C LEU A 90 -12.85 -6.04 -1.01
N HIS A 91 -13.10 -5.87 0.29
CA HIS A 91 -14.39 -5.44 0.84
C HIS A 91 -14.47 -3.95 1.22
N ILE A 92 -13.39 -3.19 1.02
CA ILE A 92 -13.35 -1.73 1.15
C ILE A 92 -13.56 -1.10 -0.22
#